data_AF-A0A2A4UCI3-F1
#
_entry.id   AF-A0A2A4UCI3-F1
#
_cell.length_a   1.000
_cell.length_b   1.000
_cell.length_c   1.000
_cell.angle_alpha   90.00
_cell.angle_beta   90.00
_cell.angle_gamma   90.00
#
_symmetry.space_group_name_H-M   'P 1'
#
loop_
_entity.id
_entity.type
_entity.pdbx_description
1 polymer ?
#
loop_
_entity_poly.entity_id
_entity_poly.type
_entity_poly.pdbx_seq_one_letter_code
_entity_poly.pdbx_strand_id
1 'polypeptide(L)'
;MWSFQKNFAISILQKNKTKDLSVMDMNVIGLHIHELRNQCRFIEASVDILNQSMEKQASVGVFFALQNIMLGTNQISRTLWTPRKKGRDRAASLRQVLELPEKYPLNNESILSLVDHADETSDQWISQSKDQYILYDFIGDIATSSHKDVETRNIFRAFDTNTKIYTFLGTSFNLQALLKALADVSNRVNQIHIRLFPDQWKEAEEEKTEPAAKTTSAKKTTPKKAAAKKTTVKKAPAKKTGAKK
;
A
#
# COMPACT_ATOMS: atom_id res chain seq x y z
N MET A 1 11.29 -13.19 4.26
CA MET A 1 10.66 -12.80 2.99
C MET A 1 9.15 -12.90 3.16
N TRP A 2 8.43 -11.81 2.96
CA TRP A 2 6.97 -11.75 3.04
C TRP A 2 6.39 -12.12 1.68
N SER A 3 5.55 -13.14 1.62
CA SER A 3 4.95 -13.62 0.36
C SER A 3 3.44 -13.37 0.38
N PHE A 4 2.96 -12.59 -0.58
CA PHE A 4 1.55 -12.49 -0.89
C PHE A 4 1.19 -13.71 -1.78
N GLN A 5 0.50 -14.70 -1.22
CA GLN A 5 0.12 -15.90 -1.98
C GLN A 5 -0.88 -15.57 -3.09
N LYS A 6 -0.39 -15.49 -4.33
CA LYS A 6 -1.20 -15.40 -5.55
C LYS A 6 -1.85 -16.76 -5.88
N ASN A 7 -2.83 -17.16 -5.09
CA ASN A 7 -3.64 -18.35 -5.38
C ASN A 7 -4.74 -18.02 -6.40
N PHE A 8 -4.39 -18.05 -7.69
CA PHE A 8 -5.36 -18.03 -8.78
C PHE A 8 -6.02 -19.42 -8.91
N ALA A 9 -7.19 -19.59 -8.29
CA ALA A 9 -8.07 -20.72 -8.51
C ALA A 9 -9.41 -20.22 -9.08
N ILE A 10 -9.63 -20.44 -10.37
CA ILE A 10 -10.90 -20.12 -11.03
C ILE A 10 -11.87 -21.27 -10.76
N SER A 11 -12.74 -21.09 -9.77
CA SER A 11 -13.89 -21.97 -9.55
C SER A 11 -15.14 -21.36 -10.18
N ILE A 12 -15.79 -22.13 -11.06
CA ILE A 12 -17.03 -21.72 -11.73
C ILE A 12 -18.18 -22.55 -11.16
N LEU A 13 -19.00 -21.93 -10.31
CA LEU A 13 -20.37 -22.24 -9.86
C LEU A 13 -20.71 -21.16 -8.81
N GLN A 14 -21.93 -20.66 -8.61
CA GLN A 14 -23.25 -21.07 -9.07
C GLN A 14 -24.14 -19.82 -9.20
N LYS A 15 -25.12 -19.78 -10.12
CA LYS A 15 -26.08 -18.65 -10.21
C LYS A 15 -27.01 -18.65 -8.98
N ASN A 16 -27.07 -17.55 -8.24
CA ASN A 16 -28.16 -17.30 -7.28
C ASN A 16 -28.61 -15.84 -7.33
N LYS A 17 -29.92 -15.65 -7.12
CA LYS A 17 -30.69 -14.42 -7.38
C LYS A 17 -30.01 -13.13 -6.90
N THR A 18 -29.52 -12.32 -7.83
CA THR A 18 -29.32 -10.89 -7.60
C THR A 18 -30.69 -10.26 -7.36
N LYS A 19 -30.90 -9.74 -6.15
CA LYS A 19 -32.00 -8.80 -5.89
C LYS A 19 -31.73 -7.53 -6.71
N ASP A 20 -32.78 -6.93 -7.23
CA ASP A 20 -32.71 -5.84 -8.22
C ASP A 20 -31.91 -4.63 -7.70
N LEU A 21 -30.62 -4.61 -8.03
CA LEU A 21 -29.71 -3.48 -7.83
C LEU A 21 -29.71 -2.71 -9.15
N SER A 22 -30.39 -1.56 -9.14
CA SER A 22 -30.57 -0.76 -10.36
C SER A 22 -29.23 -0.48 -11.05
N VAL A 23 -29.25 -0.31 -12.37
CA VAL A 23 -28.02 -0.09 -13.18
C VAL A 23 -27.20 1.11 -12.68
N MET A 24 -27.84 2.10 -12.04
CA MET A 24 -27.17 3.24 -11.42
C MET A 24 -26.38 2.88 -10.14
N ASP A 25 -26.83 1.89 -9.37
CA ASP A 25 -26.15 1.38 -8.17
C ASP A 25 -24.90 0.56 -8.54
N MET A 26 -24.99 -0.25 -9.60
CA MET A 26 -23.87 -1.05 -10.12
C MET A 26 -22.66 -0.20 -10.55
N ASN A 27 -22.87 0.98 -11.13
CA ASN A 27 -21.78 1.88 -11.50
C ASN A 27 -21.05 2.46 -10.26
N VAL A 28 -21.80 2.78 -9.20
CA VAL A 28 -21.24 3.28 -7.93
C VAL A 28 -20.48 2.17 -7.20
N ILE A 29 -21.06 0.96 -7.15
CA ILE A 29 -20.39 -0.23 -6.62
C ILE A 29 -19.10 -0.53 -7.42
N GLY A 30 -19.16 -0.49 -8.75
CA GLY A 30 -18.03 -0.73 -9.64
C GLY A 30 -16.85 0.21 -9.39
N LEU A 31 -17.12 1.51 -9.21
CA LEU A 31 -16.09 2.49 -8.86
C LEU A 31 -15.42 2.16 -7.51
N HIS A 32 -16.20 1.78 -6.50
CA HIS A 32 -15.66 1.39 -5.20
C HIS A 32 -14.90 0.06 -5.22
N ILE A 33 -15.32 -0.91 -6.03
CA ILE A 33 -14.59 -2.17 -6.25
C ILE A 33 -13.25 -1.90 -6.97
N HIS A 34 -13.24 -1.00 -7.96
CA HIS A 34 -12.02 -0.57 -8.62
C HIS A 34 -11.05 0.15 -7.67
N GLU A 35 -11.56 1.04 -6.81
CA GLU A 35 -10.74 1.73 -5.81
C GLU A 35 -10.17 0.76 -4.76
N LEU A 36 -10.99 -0.17 -4.24
CA LEU A 36 -10.51 -1.24 -3.34
C LEU A 36 -9.39 -2.06 -4.00
N ARG A 37 -9.49 -2.34 -5.30
CA ARG A 37 -8.45 -3.05 -6.06
C ARG A 37 -7.16 -2.24 -6.14
N ASN A 38 -7.25 -0.93 -6.37
CA ASN A 38 -6.09 -0.04 -6.42
C ASN A 38 -5.38 0.00 -5.06
N GLN A 39 -6.14 0.15 -3.96
CA GLN A 39 -5.59 0.10 -2.61
C GLN A 39 -4.89 -1.23 -2.31
N CYS A 40 -5.48 -2.38 -2.68
CA CYS A 40 -4.80 -3.68 -2.57
C CYS A 40 -3.47 -3.71 -3.33
N ARG A 41 -3.43 -3.17 -4.56
CA ARG A 41 -2.20 -3.12 -5.38
C ARG A 41 -1.13 -2.17 -4.80
N PHE A 42 -1.53 -1.05 -4.19
CA PHE A 42 -0.60 -0.14 -3.51
C PHE A 42 0.00 -0.78 -2.26
N ILE A 43 -0.79 -1.58 -1.52
CA ILE A 43 -0.30 -2.39 -0.40
C ILE A 43 0.66 -3.47 -0.90
N GLU A 44 0.34 -4.20 -1.98
CA GLU A 44 1.23 -5.21 -2.57
C GLU A 44 2.59 -4.60 -2.95
N ALA A 45 2.60 -3.46 -3.65
CA ALA A 45 3.83 -2.73 -3.96
C ALA A 45 4.59 -2.26 -2.71
N SER A 46 3.87 -1.88 -1.64
CA SER A 46 4.48 -1.52 -0.36
C SER A 46 5.09 -2.73 0.37
N VAL A 47 4.51 -3.93 0.24
CA VAL A 47 5.12 -5.17 0.76
C VAL A 47 6.40 -5.52 0.00
N ASP A 48 6.46 -5.26 -1.30
CA ASP A 48 7.71 -5.44 -2.08
C ASP A 48 8.79 -4.45 -1.63
N ILE A 49 8.44 -3.19 -1.36
CA ILE A 49 9.37 -2.19 -0.79
C ILE A 49 9.80 -2.60 0.63
N LEU A 50 8.90 -3.14 1.46
CA LEU A 50 9.23 -3.67 2.79
C LEU A 50 10.26 -4.80 2.69
N ASN A 51 10.03 -5.78 1.82
CA ASN A 51 10.95 -6.89 1.56
C ASN A 51 12.34 -6.40 1.17
N GLN A 52 12.42 -5.54 0.14
CA GLN A 52 13.69 -4.99 -0.35
C GLN A 52 14.40 -4.13 0.70
N SER A 53 13.65 -3.37 1.51
CA SER A 53 14.23 -2.51 2.55
C SER A 53 14.74 -3.33 3.73
N MET A 54 14.06 -4.41 4.11
CA MET A 54 14.54 -5.36 5.11
C MET A 54 15.83 -6.07 4.66
N GLU A 55 15.89 -6.50 3.40
CA GLU A 55 17.08 -7.14 2.81
C GLU A 55 18.28 -6.19 2.76
N LYS A 56 18.05 -4.94 2.33
CA LYS A 56 19.08 -3.89 2.26
C LYS A 56 19.35 -3.18 3.60
N GLN A 57 18.70 -3.60 4.68
CA GLN A 57 18.76 -2.97 6.01
C GLN A 57 18.46 -1.46 6.01
N ALA A 58 17.63 -1.00 5.07
CA ALA A 58 17.29 0.40 4.86
C ALA A 58 16.11 0.81 5.74
N SER A 59 16.38 1.22 6.99
CA SER A 59 15.38 1.52 8.02
C SER A 59 14.28 2.50 7.58
N VAL A 60 14.65 3.58 6.89
CA VAL A 60 13.68 4.56 6.34
C VAL A 60 12.73 3.90 5.34
N GLY A 61 13.23 3.00 4.49
CA GLY A 61 12.42 2.25 3.53
C GLY A 61 11.47 1.26 4.21
N VAL A 62 11.91 0.64 5.32
CA VAL A 62 11.07 -0.25 6.16
C VAL A 62 9.89 0.53 6.74
N PHE A 63 10.13 1.66 7.40
CA PHE A 63 9.04 2.45 7.99
C PHE A 63 8.16 3.15 6.94
N PHE A 64 8.72 3.60 5.82
CA PHE A 64 7.94 4.08 4.68
C PHE A 64 6.97 3.01 4.17
N ALA A 65 7.45 1.77 4.00
CA ALA A 65 6.61 0.67 3.55
C ALA A 65 5.52 0.30 4.57
N LEU A 66 5.89 0.20 5.86
CA LEU A 66 4.94 -0.08 6.95
C LEU A 66 3.84 0.98 7.04
N GLN A 67 4.21 2.27 6.95
CA GLN A 67 3.25 3.37 6.92
C GLN A 67 2.29 3.26 5.74
N ASN A 68 2.78 3.02 4.51
CA ASN A 68 1.92 2.87 3.34
C ASN A 68 0.99 1.64 3.43
N ILE A 69 1.47 0.51 3.95
CA ILE A 69 0.64 -0.67 4.22
C ILE A 69 -0.49 -0.30 5.19
N MET A 70 -0.19 0.36 6.31
CA MET A 70 -1.19 0.72 7.32
C MET A 70 -2.18 1.78 6.82
N LEU A 71 -1.74 2.76 6.02
CA LEU A 71 -2.61 3.76 5.40
C LEU A 71 -3.56 3.15 4.37
N GLY A 72 -3.07 2.27 3.48
CA GLY A 72 -3.94 1.54 2.55
C GLY A 72 -4.91 0.60 3.29
N THR A 73 -4.44 -0.04 4.37
CA THR A 73 -5.29 -0.86 5.26
C THR A 73 -6.41 -0.03 5.86
N ASN A 74 -6.12 1.17 6.40
CA ASN A 74 -7.15 2.09 6.91
C ASN A 74 -8.17 2.43 5.81
N GLN A 75 -7.73 2.79 4.61
CA GLN A 75 -8.62 3.15 3.49
C GLN A 75 -9.55 1.99 3.08
N ILE A 76 -9.03 0.77 2.94
CA ILE A 76 -9.83 -0.44 2.69
C ILE A 76 -10.82 -0.68 3.84
N SER A 77 -10.34 -0.62 5.09
CA SER A 77 -11.13 -0.92 6.28
C SER A 77 -12.29 0.07 6.45
N ARG A 78 -12.04 1.38 6.27
CA ARG A 78 -13.08 2.42 6.33
C ARG A 78 -14.03 2.37 5.15
N THR A 79 -13.59 1.89 4.00
CA THR A 79 -14.47 1.63 2.86
C THR A 79 -15.42 0.48 3.17
N LEU A 80 -14.96 -0.61 3.78
CA LEU A 80 -15.79 -1.80 4.04
C LEU A 80 -16.58 -1.75 5.36
N TRP A 81 -16.06 -1.10 6.40
CA TRP A 81 -16.66 -0.98 7.74
C TRP A 81 -16.55 0.48 8.23
N THR A 82 -17.26 1.42 7.59
CA THR A 82 -17.22 2.84 8.00
C THR A 82 -17.82 3.06 9.40
N PRO A 83 -17.10 3.69 10.34
CA PRO A 83 -17.69 4.09 11.63
C PRO A 83 -18.72 5.22 11.45
N ARG A 84 -18.47 6.11 10.48
CA ARG A 84 -19.29 7.30 10.19
C ARG A 84 -20.67 6.91 9.66
N LYS A 85 -21.74 7.58 10.12
CA LYS A 85 -23.14 7.33 9.69
C LYS A 85 -23.32 7.45 8.18
N LYS A 86 -22.70 8.45 7.55
CA LYS A 86 -22.70 8.62 6.09
C LYS A 86 -21.86 7.51 5.45
N GLY A 87 -22.48 6.73 4.56
CA GLY A 87 -21.83 5.65 3.83
C GLY A 87 -21.94 4.26 4.47
N ARG A 88 -22.71 4.08 5.55
CA ARG A 88 -22.97 2.75 6.13
C ARG A 88 -23.63 1.81 5.14
N ASP A 89 -24.62 2.30 4.39
CA ASP A 89 -25.35 1.51 3.40
C ASP A 89 -24.41 1.05 2.27
N ARG A 90 -23.61 1.98 1.73
CA ARG A 90 -22.52 1.69 0.77
C ARG A 90 -21.54 0.64 1.30
N ALA A 91 -21.15 0.73 2.57
CA ALA A 91 -20.22 -0.22 3.21
C ALA A 91 -20.86 -1.62 3.36
N ALA A 92 -22.13 -1.68 3.76
CA ALA A 92 -22.90 -2.92 3.82
C ALA A 92 -23.06 -3.57 2.43
N SER A 93 -23.44 -2.79 1.40
CA SER A 93 -23.57 -3.28 0.02
C SER A 93 -22.24 -3.84 -0.52
N LEU A 94 -21.11 -3.16 -0.30
CA LEU A 94 -19.80 -3.69 -0.71
C LEU A 94 -19.43 -4.99 0.00
N ARG A 95 -19.69 -5.09 1.31
CA ARG A 95 -19.44 -6.32 2.06
C ARG A 95 -20.35 -7.46 1.64
N GLN A 96 -21.60 -7.18 1.29
CA GLN A 96 -22.51 -8.17 0.71
C GLN A 96 -21.99 -8.68 -0.64
N VAL A 97 -21.54 -7.78 -1.53
CA VAL A 97 -20.98 -8.13 -2.85
C VAL A 97 -19.66 -8.91 -2.74
N LEU A 98 -18.85 -8.64 -1.72
CA LEU A 98 -17.58 -9.33 -1.45
C LEU A 98 -17.71 -10.55 -0.53
N GLU A 99 -18.92 -10.86 -0.06
CA GLU A 99 -19.22 -11.93 0.90
C GLU A 99 -18.39 -11.83 2.20
N LEU A 100 -18.17 -10.61 2.69
CA LEU A 100 -17.38 -10.32 3.89
C LEU A 100 -18.28 -10.19 5.15
N PRO A 101 -17.99 -10.92 6.24
CA PRO A 101 -18.75 -10.84 7.47
C PRO A 101 -18.54 -9.51 8.22
N GLU A 102 -19.41 -9.22 9.18
CA GLU A 102 -19.24 -8.06 10.09
C GLU A 102 -17.97 -8.23 10.95
N LYS A 103 -17.82 -9.39 11.59
CA LYS A 103 -16.62 -9.73 12.38
C LYS A 103 -15.50 -10.18 11.46
N TYR A 104 -14.57 -9.29 11.15
CA TYR A 104 -13.46 -9.52 10.23
C TYR A 104 -12.20 -8.81 10.76
N PRO A 105 -10.95 -9.32 10.52
CA PRO A 105 -9.74 -8.73 11.11
C PRO A 105 -9.47 -7.25 10.76
N LEU A 106 -9.99 -6.78 9.63
CA LEU A 106 -9.91 -5.38 9.19
C LEU A 106 -11.00 -4.49 9.81
N ASN A 107 -12.05 -5.06 10.38
CA ASN A 107 -13.04 -4.34 11.20
C ASN A 107 -12.50 -4.21 12.64
N ASN A 108 -11.46 -3.41 12.79
CA ASN A 108 -10.76 -3.19 14.05
C ASN A 108 -10.68 -1.68 14.30
N GLU A 109 -11.08 -1.23 15.49
CA GLU A 109 -11.17 0.19 15.81
C GLU A 109 -9.83 0.92 15.62
N SER A 110 -8.72 0.36 16.11
CA SER A 110 -7.37 0.92 15.96
C SER A 110 -6.90 0.99 14.50
N ILE A 111 -7.44 0.17 13.61
CA ILE A 111 -7.20 0.29 12.16
C ILE A 111 -8.10 1.39 11.57
N LEU A 112 -9.37 1.46 11.96
CA LEU A 112 -10.35 2.43 11.45
C LEU A 112 -10.02 3.88 11.85
N SER A 113 -9.56 4.07 13.10
CA SER A 113 -9.22 5.36 13.69
C SER A 113 -7.79 5.83 13.40
N LEU A 114 -6.93 4.99 12.81
CA LEU A 114 -5.48 5.23 12.62
C LEU A 114 -5.07 6.64 12.13
N VAL A 115 -5.93 7.29 11.34
CA VAL A 115 -5.69 8.63 10.76
C VAL A 115 -6.76 9.67 11.15
N ASP A 116 -7.79 9.28 11.91
CA ASP A 116 -8.73 10.25 12.50
C ASP A 116 -8.05 10.91 13.70
N HIS A 117 -8.09 12.24 13.79
CA HIS A 117 -7.54 13.00 14.92
C HIS A 117 -6.07 12.63 15.23
N ALA A 118 -5.25 12.44 14.19
CA ALA A 118 -3.88 11.95 14.32
C ALA A 118 -2.95 12.92 15.06
N ASP A 119 -3.25 14.21 15.00
CA ASP A 119 -2.68 15.29 15.81
C ASP A 119 -3.05 15.12 17.29
N GLU A 120 -4.35 15.09 17.62
CA GLU A 120 -4.84 14.90 18.99
C GLU A 120 -4.33 13.58 19.61
N THR A 121 -4.29 12.52 18.82
CA THR A 121 -3.76 11.20 19.21
C THR A 121 -2.27 11.25 19.51
N SER A 122 -1.50 12.02 18.73
CA SER A 122 -0.07 12.21 18.97
C SER A 122 0.18 13.01 20.25
N ASP A 123 -0.56 14.11 20.46
CA ASP A 123 -0.46 14.93 21.67
C ASP A 123 -0.87 14.15 22.93
N GLN A 124 -1.96 13.37 22.85
CA GLN A 124 -2.39 12.49 23.92
C GLN A 124 -1.31 11.44 24.25
N TRP A 125 -0.73 10.80 23.24
CA TRP A 125 0.33 9.81 23.42
C TRP A 125 1.58 10.44 24.06
N ILE A 126 2.03 11.60 23.58
CA ILE A 126 3.15 12.36 24.16
C ILE A 126 2.89 12.72 25.63
N SER A 127 1.66 13.13 25.96
CA SER A 127 1.28 13.45 27.35
C SER A 127 1.27 12.22 28.25
N GLN A 128 0.94 11.03 27.72
CA GLN A 128 0.90 9.77 28.47
C GLN A 128 2.29 9.14 28.61
N SER A 129 3.18 9.35 27.63
CA SER A 129 4.53 8.83 27.61
C SER A 129 5.54 9.75 28.32
N LYS A 130 5.07 10.80 28.99
CA LYS A 130 5.92 11.78 29.65
C LYS A 130 6.79 11.15 30.76
N ASP A 131 8.03 11.59 30.84
CA ASP A 131 9.02 11.14 31.82
C ASP A 131 9.36 9.63 31.74
N GLN A 132 8.95 8.94 30.66
CA GLN A 132 9.28 7.54 30.38
C GLN A 132 10.47 7.41 29.41
N TYR A 133 11.13 6.24 29.42
CA TYR A 133 12.03 5.87 28.34
C TYR A 133 11.22 5.48 27.10
N ILE A 134 11.49 6.15 25.97
CA ILE A 134 10.75 5.97 24.71
C ILE A 134 11.59 5.23 23.68
N LEU A 135 10.98 4.21 23.06
CA LEU A 135 11.56 3.52 21.91
C LEU A 135 11.10 4.17 20.60
N TYR A 136 12.06 4.72 19.84
CA TYR A 136 11.85 5.31 18.53
C TYR A 136 12.52 4.46 17.44
N ASP A 137 11.81 4.28 16.33
CA ASP A 137 12.31 3.75 15.05
C ASP A 137 13.14 2.45 15.13
N PHE A 138 12.76 1.56 16.04
CA PHE A 138 13.44 0.28 16.24
C PHE A 138 13.01 -0.78 15.22
N ILE A 139 13.98 -1.48 14.62
CA ILE A 139 13.75 -2.64 13.75
C ILE A 139 14.67 -3.76 14.23
N GLY A 140 14.10 -4.86 14.73
CA GLY A 140 14.87 -5.96 15.30
C GLY A 140 13.98 -6.93 16.08
N ASP A 141 14.56 -7.88 16.78
CA ASP A 141 13.85 -8.70 17.77
C ASP A 141 13.86 -7.96 19.11
N ILE A 142 12.70 -7.52 19.59
CA ILE A 142 12.60 -6.71 20.81
C ILE A 142 13.02 -7.56 22.01
N ALA A 143 12.59 -8.82 22.07
CA ALA A 143 12.78 -9.71 23.22
C ALA A 143 14.25 -10.04 23.53
N THR A 144 15.12 -10.03 22.52
CA THR A 144 16.57 -10.27 22.68
C THR A 144 17.41 -8.98 22.68
N SER A 145 16.78 -7.81 22.51
CA SER A 145 17.45 -6.51 22.50
C SER A 145 17.59 -5.88 23.90
N SER A 146 18.31 -4.75 23.97
CA SER A 146 18.30 -3.84 25.11
C SER A 146 16.94 -3.20 25.43
N HIS A 147 15.93 -3.39 24.57
CA HIS A 147 14.60 -2.79 24.70
C HIS A 147 13.51 -3.79 25.11
N LYS A 148 13.88 -5.02 25.48
CA LYS A 148 12.95 -6.10 25.87
C LYS A 148 11.97 -5.72 27.00
N ASP A 149 12.37 -4.81 27.87
CA ASP A 149 11.61 -4.35 29.05
C ASP A 149 10.82 -3.05 28.77
N VAL A 150 10.83 -2.55 27.53
CA VAL A 150 10.05 -1.36 27.14
C VAL A 150 8.59 -1.73 26.98
N GLU A 151 7.74 -1.18 27.84
CA GLU A 151 6.29 -1.32 27.74
C GLU A 151 5.77 -0.80 26.39
N THR A 152 4.84 -1.52 25.77
CA THR A 152 4.30 -1.18 24.44
C THR A 152 3.83 0.27 24.34
N ARG A 153 3.15 0.80 25.38
CA ARG A 153 2.67 2.20 25.41
C ARG A 153 3.78 3.24 25.20
N ASN A 154 5.03 2.92 25.55
CA ASN A 154 6.20 3.80 25.43
C ASN A 154 6.95 3.59 24.09
N ILE A 155 6.38 2.85 23.14
CA ILE A 155 6.93 2.66 21.80
C ILE A 155 6.26 3.65 20.85
N PHE A 156 7.02 4.64 20.39
CA PHE A 156 6.56 5.58 19.35
C PHE A 156 6.38 4.85 18.02
N ARG A 157 7.41 4.10 17.61
CA ARG A 157 7.41 3.30 16.39
C ARG A 157 8.44 2.17 16.50
N ALA A 158 8.02 0.93 16.27
CA ALA A 158 8.92 -0.21 16.19
C ALA A 158 8.37 -1.31 15.28
N PHE A 159 9.26 -2.12 14.72
CA PHE A 159 8.91 -3.33 13.97
C PHE A 159 9.69 -4.53 14.51
N ASP A 160 8.97 -5.40 15.22
CA ASP A 160 9.52 -6.63 15.73
C ASP A 160 9.66 -7.66 14.60
N THR A 161 10.90 -7.96 14.24
CA THR A 161 11.24 -8.80 13.07
C THR A 161 11.06 -10.29 13.35
N ASN A 162 10.86 -10.68 14.60
CA ASN A 162 10.63 -12.07 15.01
C ASN A 162 9.12 -12.38 15.00
N THR A 163 8.38 -11.71 15.89
CA THR A 163 6.92 -11.82 16.12
C THR A 163 6.06 -11.20 15.02
N LYS A 164 6.66 -10.40 14.13
CA LYS A 164 5.99 -9.72 13.00
C LYS A 164 5.00 -8.63 13.44
N ILE A 165 5.22 -8.06 14.62
CA ILE A 165 4.41 -6.99 15.18
C ILE A 165 4.98 -5.63 14.77
N TYR A 166 4.14 -4.79 14.15
CA TYR A 166 4.41 -3.37 13.97
C TYR A 166 3.71 -2.60 15.08
N THR A 167 4.44 -1.80 15.85
CA THR A 167 3.89 -0.92 16.88
C THR A 167 4.03 0.54 16.46
N PHE A 168 2.94 1.30 16.59
CA PHE A 168 2.89 2.74 16.32
C PHE A 168 2.04 3.44 17.38
N LEU A 169 2.57 4.49 18.01
CA LEU A 169 1.95 5.22 19.13
C LEU A 169 1.34 4.27 20.19
N GLY A 170 2.13 3.31 20.64
CA GLY A 170 1.73 2.30 21.61
C GLY A 170 0.71 1.25 21.14
N THR A 171 0.26 1.30 19.89
CA THR A 171 -0.70 0.35 19.31
C THR A 171 0.03 -0.71 18.48
N SER A 172 -0.17 -1.99 18.80
CA SER A 172 0.48 -3.11 18.11
C SER A 172 -0.42 -3.81 17.09
N PHE A 173 0.13 -4.01 15.89
CA PHE A 173 -0.52 -4.67 14.76
C PHE A 173 0.27 -5.91 14.35
N ASN A 174 -0.34 -7.10 14.36
CA ASN A 174 0.27 -8.30 13.78
C ASN A 174 0.21 -8.20 12.26
N LEU A 175 1.33 -7.81 11.64
CA LEU A 175 1.39 -7.52 10.21
C LEU A 175 1.18 -8.79 9.35
N GLN A 176 1.54 -9.97 9.84
CA GLN A 176 1.32 -11.22 9.11
C GLN A 176 -0.16 -11.60 9.05
N ALA A 177 -0.89 -11.48 10.17
CA ALA A 177 -2.34 -11.67 10.20
C ALA A 177 -3.05 -10.62 9.35
N LEU A 178 -2.57 -9.37 9.37
CA LEU A 178 -3.12 -8.26 8.59
C LEU A 178 -2.98 -8.50 7.08
N LEU A 179 -1.77 -8.82 6.60
CA LEU A 179 -1.51 -9.09 5.19
C LEU A 179 -2.28 -10.33 4.69
N LYS A 180 -2.52 -11.34 5.56
CA LYS A 180 -3.40 -12.47 5.23
C LYS A 180 -4.85 -12.03 5.01
N ALA A 181 -5.39 -11.15 5.86
CA ALA A 181 -6.75 -10.62 5.70
C ALA A 181 -6.89 -9.70 4.47
N LEU A 182 -5.84 -8.93 4.16
CA LEU A 182 -5.77 -8.10 2.95
C LEU A 182 -5.67 -8.94 1.67
N ALA A 183 -4.99 -10.10 1.70
CA ALA A 183 -4.96 -11.02 0.58
C ALA A 183 -6.34 -11.66 0.28
N ASP A 184 -7.11 -12.04 1.30
CA ASP A 184 -8.50 -12.52 1.12
C ASP A 184 -9.40 -11.43 0.51
N VAL A 185 -9.30 -10.18 1.00
CA VAL A 185 -10.01 -9.04 0.38
C VAL A 185 -9.55 -8.79 -1.07
N SER A 186 -8.24 -8.78 -1.35
CA SER A 186 -7.69 -8.61 -2.71
C SER A 186 -8.22 -9.68 -3.66
N ASN A 187 -8.27 -10.94 -3.24
CA ASN A 187 -8.80 -12.04 -4.04
C ASN A 187 -10.30 -11.84 -4.37
N ARG A 188 -11.13 -11.52 -3.36
CA ARG A 188 -12.57 -11.25 -3.54
C ARG A 188 -12.81 -10.05 -4.46
N VAL A 189 -12.09 -8.96 -4.22
CA VAL A 189 -12.16 -7.73 -5.02
C VAL A 189 -11.77 -8.00 -6.47
N ASN A 190 -10.70 -8.75 -6.73
CA ASN A 190 -10.30 -9.10 -8.10
C ASN A 190 -11.34 -9.99 -8.80
N GLN A 191 -11.94 -10.96 -8.11
CA GLN A 191 -13.02 -11.81 -8.67
C GLN A 191 -14.25 -10.98 -9.09
N ILE A 192 -14.66 -10.00 -8.28
CA ILE A 192 -15.75 -9.09 -8.64
C ILE A 192 -15.33 -8.10 -9.73
N HIS A 193 -14.12 -7.55 -9.68
CA HIS A 193 -13.61 -6.61 -10.69
C HIS A 193 -13.56 -7.23 -12.10
N ILE A 194 -13.14 -8.49 -12.23
CA ILE A 194 -13.16 -9.21 -13.53
C ILE A 194 -14.59 -9.34 -14.07
N ARG A 195 -15.58 -9.60 -13.20
CA ARG A 195 -16.99 -9.73 -13.59
C ARG A 195 -17.63 -8.39 -14.00
N LEU A 196 -17.22 -7.29 -13.37
CA LEU A 196 -17.76 -5.95 -13.64
C LEU A 196 -17.12 -5.24 -14.83
N PHE A 197 -15.85 -5.54 -15.14
CA PHE A 197 -15.07 -4.86 -16.19
C PHE A 197 -14.43 -5.85 -17.18
N PRO A 198 -15.18 -6.79 -17.79
CA PRO A 198 -14.61 -7.89 -18.57
C PRO A 198 -13.80 -7.42 -19.79
N ASP A 199 -14.21 -6.33 -20.44
CA ASP A 199 -13.54 -5.84 -21.66
C ASP A 199 -12.13 -5.31 -21.38
N GLN A 200 -11.89 -4.73 -20.20
CA GLN A 200 -10.56 -4.26 -19.76
C GLN A 200 -9.53 -5.38 -19.55
N TRP A 201 -9.96 -6.65 -19.57
CA TRP A 201 -9.07 -7.80 -19.44
C TRP A 201 -8.79 -8.51 -20.77
N LYS A 202 -9.57 -8.24 -21.83
CA LYS A 202 -9.36 -8.84 -23.16
C LYS A 202 -8.07 -8.32 -23.81
N GLU A 203 -7.90 -7.00 -23.80
CA GLU A 203 -6.70 -6.32 -24.32
C GLU A 203 -5.41 -6.84 -23.65
N ALA A 204 -5.47 -7.15 -22.34
CA ALA A 204 -4.34 -7.66 -21.56
C ALA A 204 -4.05 -9.18 -21.73
N GLU A 205 -4.91 -9.91 -22.44
CA GLU A 205 -4.65 -11.28 -22.92
C GLU A 205 -4.10 -11.23 -24.36
N GLU A 206 -4.66 -10.38 -25.22
CA GLU A 206 -4.18 -10.15 -26.59
C GLU A 206 -2.70 -9.71 -26.59
N GLU A 207 -2.33 -8.74 -25.75
CA GLU A 207 -0.94 -8.24 -25.58
C GLU A 207 0.05 -9.30 -25.04
N LYS A 208 -0.45 -10.38 -24.40
CA LYS A 208 0.39 -11.53 -23.97
C LYS A 208 0.52 -12.62 -25.03
N THR A 209 -0.33 -12.61 -26.06
CA THR A 209 -0.33 -13.62 -27.12
C THR A 209 0.49 -13.24 -28.36
N GLU A 210 1.12 -12.06 -28.38
CA GLU A 210 2.12 -11.71 -29.41
C GLU A 210 3.54 -12.14 -29.00
N PRO A 211 4.10 -13.24 -29.54
CA PRO A 211 5.50 -13.58 -29.34
C PRO A 211 6.42 -12.66 -30.14
N ALA A 212 7.53 -12.25 -29.51
CA ALA A 212 8.57 -11.44 -30.14
C ALA A 212 9.17 -12.13 -31.39
N ALA A 213 8.90 -11.57 -32.58
CA ALA A 213 9.53 -12.03 -33.82
C ALA A 213 9.72 -10.89 -34.85
N LYS A 214 10.80 -10.11 -34.71
CA LYS A 214 11.72 -9.64 -35.80
C LYS A 214 12.72 -8.56 -35.36
N THR A 215 13.79 -8.98 -34.67
CA THR A 215 15.16 -8.55 -35.02
C THR A 215 15.64 -9.45 -36.18
N THR A 216 16.47 -9.08 -37.16
CA THR A 216 17.28 -7.88 -37.44
C THR A 216 17.71 -7.94 -38.93
N SER A 217 17.84 -6.82 -39.65
CA SER A 217 18.88 -6.67 -40.70
C SER A 217 19.16 -5.21 -41.11
N ALA A 218 20.41 -4.97 -41.47
CA ALA A 218 21.10 -3.68 -41.39
C ALA A 218 20.95 -2.71 -42.60
N LYS A 219 20.69 -1.43 -42.28
CA LYS A 219 21.51 -0.25 -42.62
C LYS A 219 22.26 -0.22 -43.98
N LYS A 220 21.84 0.68 -44.89
CA LYS A 220 22.77 1.47 -45.75
C LYS A 220 22.13 2.71 -46.39
N THR A 221 22.53 3.92 -45.96
CA THR A 221 22.47 5.15 -46.78
C THR A 221 23.30 6.30 -46.16
N THR A 222 24.32 6.75 -46.89
CA THR A 222 25.09 8.01 -46.78
C THR A 222 25.94 8.08 -48.06
N PRO A 223 26.24 9.26 -48.68
CA PRO A 223 26.89 10.38 -47.98
C PRO A 223 26.64 11.86 -48.45
N LYS A 224 26.44 12.75 -47.46
CA LYS A 224 27.30 13.91 -47.11
C LYS A 224 27.54 15.10 -48.09
N LYS A 225 27.01 16.28 -47.71
CA LYS A 225 27.58 17.67 -47.75
C LYS A 225 26.54 18.60 -47.06
N ALA A 226 26.81 19.72 -46.39
CA ALA A 226 28.00 20.36 -45.81
C ALA A 226 27.50 21.26 -44.63
N ALA A 227 28.26 22.02 -43.83
CA ALA A 227 29.68 22.40 -43.80
C ALA A 227 30.17 22.50 -42.33
N ALA A 228 30.91 23.56 -41.93
CA ALA A 228 31.32 23.82 -40.54
C ALA A 228 31.56 25.33 -40.25
N LYS A 229 31.37 25.74 -38.98
CA LYS A 229 31.96 26.91 -38.27
C LYS A 229 31.37 26.95 -36.84
N LYS A 230 32.00 27.42 -35.76
CA LYS A 230 33.40 27.52 -35.27
C LYS A 230 33.29 28.30 -33.94
N THR A 231 33.92 27.84 -32.85
CA THR A 231 34.37 28.64 -31.67
C THR A 231 33.29 29.37 -30.81
N THR A 232 33.46 29.66 -29.50
CA THR A 232 34.66 29.71 -28.64
C THR A 232 34.34 29.49 -27.15
N VAL A 233 35.34 29.11 -26.34
CA VAL A 233 35.28 29.01 -24.87
C VAL A 233 36.00 30.19 -24.20
N LYS A 234 35.49 30.69 -23.06
CA LYS A 234 36.22 31.39 -21.96
C LYS A 234 35.28 31.42 -20.72
N LYS A 235 35.52 30.66 -19.65
CA LYS A 235 36.52 30.81 -18.55
C LYS A 235 36.15 31.90 -17.53
N ALA A 236 35.90 31.49 -16.28
CA ALA A 236 35.53 32.32 -15.14
C ALA A 236 36.69 33.20 -14.61
N PRO A 237 36.37 34.12 -13.68
CA PRO A 237 37.10 34.14 -12.41
C PRO A 237 36.20 34.31 -11.17
N ALA A 238 36.73 33.93 -10.01
CA ALA A 238 36.13 34.18 -8.69
C ALA A 238 36.94 35.24 -7.92
N LYS A 239 36.30 36.06 -7.07
CA LYS A 239 36.83 36.44 -5.73
C LYS A 239 35.91 37.35 -4.86
N LYS A 240 35.80 36.93 -3.59
CA LYS A 240 35.94 37.69 -2.32
C LYS A 240 34.94 38.81 -1.90
N THR A 241 34.29 38.52 -0.76
CA THR A 241 34.21 39.30 0.51
C THR A 241 33.96 40.83 0.50
N GLY A 242 32.92 41.25 1.23
CA GLY A 242 32.74 42.61 1.77
C GLY A 242 31.69 42.60 2.88
N ALA A 243 31.86 43.44 3.91
CA ALA A 243 31.03 43.44 5.13
C ALA A 243 30.40 44.83 5.43
N LYS A 244 29.54 44.88 6.46
CA LYS A 244 28.84 46.05 7.05
C LYS A 244 27.65 46.63 6.27
N LYS A 245 26.46 46.53 6.87
CA LYS A 245 26.04 47.49 7.91
C LYS A 245 25.26 46.78 9.01
#